data_AF-W9JVE8-F1
#
_entry.id   AF-W9JVE8-F1
#
_cell.length_a   1.000
_cell.length_b   1.000
_cell.length_c   1.000
_cell.angle_alpha   90.00
_cell.angle_beta   90.00
_cell.angle_gamma   90.00
#
_symmetry.space_group_name_H-M   'P 1'
#
loop_
_entity.id
_entity.type
_entity.pdbx_description
1 polymer ?
#
loop_
_entity_poly.entity_id
_entity_poly.type
_entity_poly.pdbx_seq_one_letter_code
_entity_poly.pdbx_strand_id
1 'polypeptide(L)'
;MLNAITKQGNIVPKSNIEILNQEIDDDEGLYRIRAGNRVHYVTIPGYASSNRIFDEDKLCRPYLLVPELPPFPDADWTKMRLSLGPDGSVQSDISFEPLDKVESTWHPRHIDVLSLKRIKYHKQRVREVEYQDKTAISKIAVLQWLVPQLEHETRTYEALTRLQSPDEVRITPEVLGHLFEGGRNIGLPLEKIEGDYATLADLPKCEAA
;
A
#
# COMPACT_ATOMS: atom_id res chain seq x y z
N MET A 1 -5.62 -29.95 -32.36
CA MET A 1 -6.51 -29.79 -31.19
C MET A 1 -5.64 -29.59 -29.96
N LEU A 2 -5.38 -28.34 -29.59
CA LEU A 2 -4.64 -28.00 -28.38
C LEU A 2 -5.67 -27.68 -27.30
N ASN A 3 -5.67 -28.49 -26.23
CA ASN A 3 -6.56 -28.33 -25.09
C ASN A 3 -6.25 -27.01 -24.39
N ALA A 4 -7.12 -26.02 -24.55
CA ALA A 4 -7.21 -24.88 -23.66
C ALA A 4 -7.56 -25.40 -22.27
N ILE A 5 -6.63 -25.30 -21.33
CA ILE A 5 -6.85 -25.57 -19.93
C ILE A 5 -7.74 -24.45 -19.39
N THR A 6 -9.05 -24.61 -19.50
CA THR A 6 -10.04 -23.89 -18.69
C THR A 6 -9.97 -24.43 -17.27
N LYS A 7 -8.95 -24.01 -16.51
CA LYS A 7 -9.15 -23.87 -15.06
C LYS A 7 -9.99 -22.61 -14.89
N GLN A 8 -11.32 -22.76 -14.90
CA GLN A 8 -12.19 -21.77 -14.26
C GLN A 8 -11.83 -21.77 -12.77
N GLY A 9 -10.79 -21.03 -12.42
CA GLY A 9 -10.53 -20.65 -11.03
C GLY A 9 -11.72 -19.84 -10.56
N ASN A 10 -12.09 -19.99 -9.30
CA ASN A 10 -13.12 -19.14 -8.68
C ASN A 10 -12.79 -17.68 -8.98
N ILE A 11 -13.78 -16.88 -9.35
CA ILE A 11 -13.62 -15.44 -9.62
C ILE A 11 -14.00 -14.69 -8.35
N VAL A 12 -13.23 -13.68 -7.98
CA VAL A 12 -13.57 -12.81 -6.85
C VAL A 12 -14.79 -11.94 -7.21
N PRO A 13 -15.89 -11.98 -6.43
CA PRO A 13 -17.04 -11.11 -6.67
C PRO A 13 -16.64 -9.63 -6.60
N LYS A 14 -17.25 -8.78 -7.45
CA LYS A 14 -16.97 -7.33 -7.47
C LYS A 14 -17.24 -6.65 -6.12
N SER A 15 -18.23 -7.13 -5.37
CA SER A 15 -18.52 -6.67 -4.00
C SER A 15 -17.37 -6.90 -3.00
N ASN A 16 -16.45 -7.80 -3.34
CA ASN A 16 -15.29 -8.16 -2.52
C ASN A 16 -14.00 -7.51 -3.05
N ILE A 17 -14.12 -6.53 -3.94
CA ILE A 17 -13.00 -5.74 -4.48
C ILE A 17 -13.02 -4.36 -3.84
N GLU A 18 -11.89 -3.92 -3.30
CA GLU A 18 -11.71 -2.61 -2.70
C GLU A 18 -10.41 -1.98 -3.20
N ILE A 19 -10.47 -0.77 -3.74
CA ILE A 19 -9.28 0.01 -4.06
C ILE A 19 -8.71 0.61 -2.78
N LEU A 20 -7.51 0.19 -2.39
CA LEU A 20 -6.86 0.60 -1.14
C LEU A 20 -6.06 1.90 -1.31
N ASN A 21 -5.39 2.02 -2.46
CA ASN A 21 -4.61 3.17 -2.90
C ASN A 21 -4.62 3.22 -4.43
N GLN A 22 -4.47 4.44 -4.96
CA GLN A 22 -4.26 4.69 -6.38
C GLN A 22 -3.29 5.85 -6.58
N GLU A 23 -2.54 5.79 -7.67
CA GLU A 23 -1.71 6.86 -8.21
C GLU A 23 -1.93 6.87 -9.72
N ILE A 24 -2.33 8.01 -10.27
CA ILE A 24 -2.74 8.10 -11.68
C ILE A 24 -2.00 9.28 -12.28
N ASP A 25 -1.32 9.02 -13.38
CA ASP A 25 -0.72 10.02 -14.25
C ASP A 25 -1.28 9.89 -15.68
N ASP A 26 -0.66 10.63 -16.60
CA ASP A 26 -1.06 10.68 -18.01
C ASP A 26 -0.95 9.31 -18.71
N ASP A 27 0.04 8.50 -18.32
CA ASP A 27 0.45 7.27 -18.98
C ASP A 27 -0.11 6.02 -18.31
N GLU A 28 -0.16 5.99 -16.97
CA GLU A 28 -0.57 4.85 -16.16
C GLU A 28 -1.41 5.25 -14.93
N GLY A 29 -2.40 4.41 -14.62
CA GLY A 29 -3.07 4.32 -13.33
C GLY A 29 -2.59 3.09 -12.58
N LEU A 30 -2.02 3.29 -11.40
CA LEU A 30 -1.40 2.29 -10.55
C LEU A 30 -2.23 2.11 -9.29
N TYR A 31 -2.78 0.92 -9.10
CA TYR A 31 -3.75 0.63 -8.05
C TYR A 31 -3.23 -0.48 -7.14
N ARG A 32 -3.33 -0.27 -5.83
CA ARG A 32 -3.24 -1.34 -4.83
C ARG A 32 -4.66 -1.71 -4.42
N ILE A 33 -5.05 -2.95 -4.69
CA ILE A 33 -6.44 -3.42 -4.57
C ILE A 33 -6.51 -4.62 -3.65
N ARG A 34 -7.53 -4.69 -2.80
CA ARG A 34 -7.92 -5.91 -2.11
C ARG A 34 -8.94 -6.65 -2.95
N ALA A 35 -8.67 -7.92 -3.27
CA ALA A 35 -9.63 -8.82 -3.91
C ALA A 35 -9.84 -10.03 -2.99
N GLY A 36 -11.04 -10.14 -2.41
CA GLY A 36 -11.29 -11.08 -1.33
C GLY A 36 -10.44 -10.75 -0.10
N ASN A 37 -9.53 -11.65 0.24
CA ASN A 37 -8.63 -11.52 1.39
C ASN A 37 -7.17 -11.24 0.99
N ARG A 38 -6.90 -11.04 -0.31
CA ARG A 38 -5.54 -10.80 -0.83
C ARG A 38 -5.40 -9.40 -1.40
N VAL A 39 -4.18 -8.89 -1.35
CA VAL A 39 -3.82 -7.60 -1.96
C VAL A 39 -3.05 -7.86 -3.23
N HIS A 40 -3.37 -7.08 -4.26
CA HIS A 40 -2.77 -7.15 -5.57
C HIS A 40 -2.51 -5.76 -6.13
N TYR A 41 -1.68 -5.71 -7.16
CA TYR A 41 -1.39 -4.49 -7.90
C TYR A 41 -1.99 -4.56 -9.29
N VAL A 42 -2.72 -3.52 -9.67
CA VAL A 42 -3.32 -3.41 -11.00
C VAL A 42 -2.77 -2.17 -11.68
N THR A 43 -2.27 -2.33 -12.89
CA THR A 43 -1.86 -1.23 -13.76
C THR A 43 -2.86 -1.10 -14.89
N ILE A 44 -3.36 0.11 -15.12
CA ILE A 44 -4.32 0.45 -16.17
C ILE A 44 -3.71 1.60 -16.99
N PRO A 45 -3.88 1.67 -18.31
CA PRO A 45 -3.47 2.84 -19.08
C PRO A 45 -4.12 4.12 -18.55
N GLY A 46 -3.31 5.19 -18.46
CA GLY A 46 -3.73 6.52 -18.02
C GLY A 46 -4.71 7.19 -18.98
N TYR A 47 -5.32 8.30 -18.53
CA TYR A 47 -6.39 8.97 -19.28
C TYR A 47 -5.90 9.67 -20.56
N ALA A 48 -4.60 9.97 -20.66
CA ALA A 48 -3.97 10.56 -21.84
C ALA A 48 -3.22 9.52 -22.70
N SER A 49 -3.14 8.27 -22.26
CA SER A 49 -2.51 7.18 -23.00
C SER A 49 -3.18 6.93 -24.34
N SER A 50 -2.40 6.66 -25.39
CA SER A 50 -2.92 6.28 -26.70
C SER A 50 -3.70 4.96 -26.68
N ASN A 51 -3.49 4.13 -25.66
CA ASN A 51 -4.18 2.86 -25.43
C ASN A 51 -5.19 2.95 -24.27
N ARG A 52 -5.77 4.13 -24.03
CA ARG A 52 -6.72 4.38 -22.94
C ARG A 52 -7.88 3.38 -22.95
N ILE A 53 -8.17 2.81 -21.78
CA ILE A 53 -9.29 1.90 -21.56
C ILE A 53 -10.48 2.62 -20.91
N PHE A 54 -10.20 3.46 -19.92
CA PHE A 54 -11.20 4.20 -19.16
C PHE A 54 -10.91 5.69 -19.20
N ASP A 55 -11.94 6.52 -19.12
CA ASP A 55 -11.78 7.96 -18.95
C ASP A 55 -11.24 8.32 -17.56
N GLU A 56 -10.80 9.57 -17.40
CA GLU A 56 -10.26 10.09 -16.15
C GLU A 56 -11.25 9.94 -14.98
N ASP A 57 -12.54 10.16 -15.24
CA ASP A 57 -13.60 10.08 -14.24
C ASP A 57 -13.71 8.66 -13.66
N LYS A 58 -13.68 7.63 -14.51
CA LYS A 58 -13.67 6.23 -14.09
C LYS A 58 -12.37 5.90 -13.34
N LEU A 59 -11.20 6.25 -13.88
CA LEU A 59 -9.91 5.98 -13.23
C LEU A 59 -9.85 6.58 -11.81
N CYS A 60 -10.33 7.81 -11.65
CA CYS A 60 -10.29 8.53 -10.38
C CYS A 60 -11.33 8.06 -9.35
N ARG A 61 -12.39 7.36 -9.75
CA ARG A 61 -13.54 7.04 -8.88
C ARG A 61 -13.71 5.52 -8.74
N PRO A 62 -13.25 4.91 -7.63
CA PRO A 62 -13.32 3.46 -7.42
C PRO A 62 -14.69 2.83 -7.65
N TYR A 63 -15.78 3.53 -7.28
CA TYR A 63 -17.15 3.02 -7.46
C TYR A 63 -17.60 2.97 -8.93
N LEU A 64 -16.98 3.75 -9.82
CA LEU A 64 -17.19 3.66 -11.27
C LEU A 64 -16.23 2.63 -11.90
N LEU A 65 -15.00 2.53 -11.39
CA LEU A 65 -13.98 1.63 -11.93
C LEU A 65 -14.26 0.15 -11.65
N VAL A 66 -14.52 -0.20 -10.39
CA VAL A 66 -14.61 -1.61 -9.95
C VAL A 66 -15.61 -2.46 -10.76
N PRO A 67 -16.82 -1.96 -11.09
CA PRO A 67 -17.77 -2.69 -11.93
C PRO A 67 -17.24 -3.05 -13.32
N GLU A 68 -16.38 -2.20 -13.88
CA GLU A 68 -15.87 -2.28 -15.26
C GLU A 68 -14.56 -3.07 -15.39
N LEU A 69 -13.89 -3.35 -14.26
CA LEU A 69 -12.67 -4.15 -14.25
C LEU A 69 -12.94 -5.57 -14.81
N PRO A 70 -11.96 -6.24 -15.41
CA PRO A 70 -12.12 -7.65 -15.77
C PRO A 70 -12.30 -8.54 -14.53
N PRO A 71 -12.74 -9.80 -14.71
CA PRO A 71 -12.78 -10.78 -13.63
C PRO A 71 -11.40 -10.99 -13.00
N PHE A 72 -11.32 -10.97 -11.67
CA PHE A 72 -10.09 -11.29 -10.95
C PHE A 72 -10.12 -12.75 -10.52
N PRO A 73 -9.11 -13.57 -10.89
CA PRO A 73 -8.99 -14.91 -10.38
C PRO A 73 -8.79 -14.89 -8.86
N ASP A 74 -9.46 -15.79 -8.15
CA ASP A 74 -9.19 -16.09 -6.74
C ASP A 74 -7.95 -16.99 -6.65
N ALA A 75 -6.80 -16.38 -6.93
CA ALA A 75 -5.49 -16.99 -6.92
C ALA A 75 -4.46 -16.04 -6.29
N ASP A 76 -3.24 -16.51 -6.12
CA ASP A 76 -2.10 -15.82 -5.51
C ASP A 76 -1.29 -14.97 -6.51
N TRP A 77 -1.93 -14.50 -7.58
CA TRP A 77 -1.29 -13.54 -8.48
C TRP A 77 -0.92 -12.26 -7.74
N THR A 78 0.09 -11.56 -8.23
CA THR A 78 0.64 -10.38 -7.54
C THR A 78 0.37 -9.09 -8.30
N LYS A 79 0.47 -9.13 -9.63
CA LYS A 79 0.25 -7.98 -10.51
C LYS A 79 -0.69 -8.36 -11.66
N MET A 80 -1.50 -7.41 -12.08
CA MET A 80 -2.28 -7.48 -13.31
C MET A 80 -2.09 -6.19 -14.10
N ARG A 81 -1.82 -6.30 -15.39
CA ARG A 81 -1.75 -5.16 -16.31
C ARG A 81 -2.89 -5.25 -17.30
N LEU A 82 -3.68 -4.18 -17.39
CA LEU A 82 -4.73 -4.06 -18.40
C LEU A 82 -4.16 -3.44 -19.66
N SER A 83 -4.66 -3.91 -20.81
CA SER A 83 -4.30 -3.38 -22.12
C SER A 83 -5.52 -3.43 -23.05
N LEU A 84 -5.48 -2.61 -24.10
CA LEU A 84 -6.50 -2.65 -25.16
C LEU A 84 -6.03 -3.60 -26.27
N GLY A 85 -6.83 -4.62 -26.55
CA GLY A 85 -6.59 -5.56 -27.64
C GLY A 85 -6.83 -4.91 -29.02
N PRO A 86 -6.33 -5.52 -30.11
CA PRO A 86 -6.52 -5.01 -31.46
C PRO A 86 -8.00 -4.91 -31.90
N ASP A 87 -8.87 -5.70 -31.26
CA ASP A 87 -10.31 -5.73 -31.48
C ASP A 87 -11.09 -4.75 -30.57
N GLY A 88 -10.38 -3.95 -29.76
CA GLY A 88 -10.96 -3.05 -28.78
C GLY A 88 -11.41 -3.73 -27.49
N SER A 89 -11.13 -5.03 -27.31
CA SER A 89 -11.41 -5.72 -26.04
C SER A 89 -10.39 -5.39 -24.96
N VAL A 90 -10.79 -5.44 -23.69
CA VAL A 90 -9.86 -5.29 -22.57
C VAL A 90 -9.17 -6.62 -22.30
N GLN A 91 -7.84 -6.63 -22.43
CA GLN A 91 -6.99 -7.78 -22.12
C GLN A 91 -6.30 -7.57 -20.77
N SER A 92 -5.91 -8.68 -20.13
CA SER A 92 -5.23 -8.67 -18.84
C SER A 92 -4.04 -9.63 -18.83
N ASP A 93 -2.86 -9.10 -18.52
CA ASP A 93 -1.65 -9.87 -18.27
C ASP A 93 -1.44 -10.03 -16.77
N ILE A 94 -1.36 -11.28 -16.29
CA ILE A 94 -1.24 -11.61 -14.87
C ILE A 94 0.16 -12.11 -14.56
N SER A 95 0.77 -11.59 -13.51
CA SER A 95 2.04 -12.06 -12.96
C SER A 95 1.85 -12.69 -11.59
N PHE A 96 2.68 -13.69 -11.30
CA PHE A 96 2.81 -14.36 -10.00
C PHE A 96 4.20 -14.11 -9.38
N GLU A 97 4.98 -13.21 -9.99
CA GLU A 97 6.29 -12.87 -9.47
C GLU A 97 6.16 -12.26 -8.06
N PRO A 98 7.03 -12.67 -7.12
CA PRO A 98 7.03 -12.11 -5.78
C PRO A 98 7.11 -10.58 -5.81
N LEU A 99 6.37 -9.94 -4.91
CA LEU A 99 6.45 -8.49 -4.73
C LEU A 99 7.66 -8.13 -3.86
N ASP A 100 8.27 -6.98 -4.14
CA ASP A 100 9.37 -6.44 -3.30
C ASP A 100 8.93 -6.29 -1.85
N LYS A 101 9.87 -6.47 -0.92
CA LYS A 101 9.61 -6.40 0.52
C LYS A 101 10.65 -5.54 1.22
N VAL A 102 10.28 -5.05 2.39
CA VAL A 102 11.24 -4.51 3.37
C VAL A 102 12.03 -5.70 3.94
N GLU A 103 13.34 -5.65 3.82
CA GLU A 103 14.27 -6.70 4.26
C GLU A 103 14.71 -6.51 5.71
N SER A 104 14.78 -5.27 6.21
CA SER A 104 15.12 -5.03 7.61
C SER A 104 13.97 -5.45 8.52
N THR A 105 14.12 -6.61 9.17
CA THR A 105 13.10 -7.20 10.05
C THR A 105 13.65 -7.42 11.46
N TRP A 106 13.77 -6.35 12.25
CA TRP A 106 14.37 -6.41 13.59
C TRP A 106 13.36 -6.57 14.73
N HIS A 107 12.19 -5.94 14.63
CA HIS A 107 11.13 -6.07 15.63
C HIS A 107 10.45 -7.45 15.54
N PRO A 108 10.24 -8.17 16.66
CA PRO A 108 9.73 -9.55 16.64
C PRO A 108 8.25 -9.66 16.22
N ARG A 109 7.49 -8.57 16.41
CA ARG A 109 6.05 -8.53 16.14
C ARG A 109 5.75 -8.23 14.66
N HIS A 110 4.87 -9.04 14.09
CA HIS A 110 4.34 -8.89 12.73
C HIS A 110 2.83 -8.67 12.79
N ILE A 111 2.34 -7.65 12.11
CA ILE A 111 0.95 -7.19 12.18
C ILE A 111 0.39 -7.14 10.76
N ASP A 112 -0.69 -7.87 10.50
CA ASP A 112 -1.38 -7.78 9.21
C ASP A 112 -1.97 -6.37 9.02
N VAL A 113 -1.56 -5.68 7.97
CA VAL A 113 -2.03 -4.32 7.66
C VAL A 113 -3.55 -4.26 7.46
N LEU A 114 -4.17 -5.34 6.96
CA LEU A 114 -5.61 -5.38 6.73
C LEU A 114 -6.41 -5.63 8.02
N SER A 115 -5.77 -6.12 9.07
CA SER A 115 -6.39 -6.28 10.40
C SER A 115 -6.56 -4.96 11.15
N LEU A 116 -5.85 -3.90 10.71
CA LEU A 116 -5.86 -2.61 11.36
C LEU A 116 -7.05 -1.77 10.90
N LYS A 117 -7.86 -1.32 11.86
CA LYS A 117 -8.96 -0.38 11.61
C LYS A 117 -8.38 0.99 11.26
N ARG A 118 -8.73 1.50 10.09
CA ARG A 118 -8.28 2.81 9.58
C ARG A 118 -9.09 3.91 10.26
N ILE A 119 -8.40 4.90 10.82
CA ILE A 119 -9.02 6.04 11.52
C ILE A 119 -8.97 7.29 10.64
N LYS A 120 -7.77 7.69 10.23
CA LYS A 120 -7.54 8.95 9.50
C LYS A 120 -6.42 8.82 8.47
N TYR A 121 -6.53 9.56 7.39
CA TYR A 121 -5.50 9.65 6.35
C TYR A 121 -4.71 10.95 6.50
N HIS A 122 -3.38 10.85 6.46
CA HIS A 122 -2.48 12.02 6.47
C HIS A 122 -1.83 12.22 5.11
N LYS A 123 -1.23 11.16 4.57
CA LYS A 123 -0.58 11.11 3.26
C LYS A 123 -0.77 9.73 2.66
N GLN A 124 -0.41 9.56 1.38
CA GLN A 124 -0.51 8.28 0.65
C GLN A 124 -0.01 7.07 1.44
N ARG A 125 1.16 7.22 2.07
CA ARG A 125 1.82 6.19 2.87
C ARG A 125 1.49 6.22 4.36
N VAL A 126 0.86 7.28 4.87
CA VAL A 126 0.79 7.57 6.31
C VAL A 126 -0.66 7.69 6.78
N ARG A 127 -1.05 6.84 7.73
CA ARG A 127 -2.43 6.75 8.24
C ARG A 127 -2.46 6.58 9.74
N GLU A 128 -3.49 7.11 10.40
CA GLU A 128 -3.85 6.73 11.76
C GLU A 128 -4.64 5.43 11.73
N VAL A 129 -4.27 4.50 12.60
CA VAL A 129 -4.89 3.19 12.76
C VAL A 129 -5.13 2.87 14.23
N GLU A 130 -6.15 2.06 14.50
CA GLU A 130 -6.39 1.52 15.83
C GLU A 130 -5.52 0.28 16.03
N TYR A 131 -4.73 0.25 17.10
CA TYR A 131 -3.89 -0.87 17.48
C TYR A 131 -3.86 -1.01 19.00
N GLN A 132 -4.32 -2.15 19.52
CA GLN A 132 -4.42 -2.41 20.97
C GLN A 132 -5.14 -1.30 21.74
N ASP A 133 -6.32 -0.91 21.24
CA ASP A 133 -7.18 0.15 21.81
C ASP A 133 -6.53 1.54 21.86
N LYS A 134 -5.41 1.74 21.16
CA LYS A 134 -4.70 3.01 21.03
C LYS A 134 -4.62 3.44 19.56
N THR A 135 -4.42 4.74 19.35
CA THR A 135 -4.11 5.25 18.01
C THR A 135 -2.62 5.09 17.73
N ALA A 136 -2.29 4.56 16.56
CA ALA A 136 -0.93 4.41 16.05
C ALA A 136 -0.81 5.03 14.65
N ILE A 137 0.43 5.34 14.24
CA ILE A 137 0.74 5.81 12.88
C ILE A 137 1.26 4.65 12.04
N SER A 138 0.46 4.22 11.07
CA SER A 138 0.88 3.26 10.06
C SER A 138 1.63 3.98 8.94
N LYS A 139 2.84 3.52 8.64
CA LYS A 139 3.60 3.89 7.44
C LYS A 139 3.81 2.66 6.57
N ILE A 140 3.31 2.69 5.33
CA ILE A 140 3.42 1.55 4.40
C ILE A 140 3.92 1.97 3.02
N ALA A 141 4.61 1.07 2.33
CA ALA A 141 4.91 1.16 0.91
C ALA A 141 3.65 0.77 0.12
N VAL A 142 2.81 1.74 -0.19
CA VAL A 142 1.53 1.51 -0.88
C VAL A 142 1.71 1.02 -2.33
N LEU A 143 2.87 1.27 -2.92
CA LEU A 143 3.26 0.93 -4.29
C LEU A 143 4.70 0.41 -4.28
N GLN A 144 5.07 -0.43 -5.24
CA GLN A 144 6.33 -1.18 -5.17
C GLN A 144 7.58 -0.28 -5.15
N TRP A 145 7.62 0.79 -5.94
CA TRP A 145 8.76 1.70 -5.98
C TRP A 145 8.98 2.47 -4.67
N LEU A 146 8.01 2.44 -3.75
CA LEU A 146 8.14 3.04 -2.42
C LEU A 146 8.82 2.11 -1.40
N VAL A 147 9.01 0.83 -1.73
CA VAL A 147 9.66 -0.16 -0.86
C VAL A 147 11.10 0.26 -0.50
N PRO A 148 11.98 0.68 -1.43
CA PRO A 148 13.34 1.11 -1.07
C PRO A 148 13.38 2.29 -0.10
N GLN A 149 12.46 3.26 -0.25
CA GLN A 149 12.37 4.40 0.68
C GLN A 149 11.96 3.95 2.08
N LEU A 150 11.01 3.01 2.15
CA LEU A 150 10.57 2.47 3.43
C LEU A 150 11.63 1.56 4.06
N GLU A 151 12.38 0.79 3.27
CA GLU A 151 13.53 0.02 3.74
C GLU A 151 14.56 0.92 4.42
N HIS A 152 14.86 2.07 3.79
CA HIS A 152 15.75 3.06 4.38
C HIS A 152 15.20 3.59 5.72
N GLU A 153 13.93 4.01 5.74
CA GLU A 153 13.26 4.48 6.96
C GLU A 153 13.29 3.42 8.07
N THR A 154 13.01 2.15 7.76
CA THR A 154 13.04 1.04 8.72
C THR A 154 14.43 0.82 9.31
N ARG A 155 15.48 0.86 8.48
CA ARG A 155 16.88 0.75 8.96
C ARG A 155 17.27 1.94 9.84
N THR A 156 16.78 3.14 9.54
CA THR A 156 17.02 4.31 10.40
C THR A 156 16.38 4.11 11.77
N TYR A 157 15.11 3.70 11.83
CA TYR A 157 14.45 3.40 13.10
C TYR A 157 15.16 2.27 13.87
N GLU A 158 15.61 1.21 13.19
CA GLU A 158 16.41 0.14 13.78
C GLU A 158 17.70 0.67 14.42
N ALA A 159 18.45 1.48 13.68
CA ALA A 159 19.71 2.05 14.15
C ALA A 159 19.49 2.97 15.36
N LEU A 160 18.51 3.87 15.29
CA LEU A 160 18.18 4.79 16.38
C LEU A 160 17.73 4.03 17.63
N THR A 161 16.92 2.98 17.47
CA THR A 161 16.49 2.12 18.59
C THR A 161 17.67 1.40 19.25
N ARG A 162 18.64 0.95 18.46
CA ARG A 162 19.82 0.22 18.97
C ARG A 162 20.87 1.12 19.62
N LEU A 163 21.02 2.34 19.13
CA LEU A 163 21.99 3.31 19.65
C LEU A 163 21.52 3.94 20.96
N GLN A 164 20.21 3.97 21.18
CA GLN A 164 19.64 4.59 22.36
C GLN A 164 19.93 3.79 23.63
N SER A 165 20.47 4.46 24.65
CA SER A 165 20.64 3.85 25.97
C SER A 165 19.30 3.75 26.71
N PRO A 166 19.07 2.71 27.54
CA PRO A 166 17.82 2.58 28.30
C PRO A 166 17.49 3.77 29.21
N ASP A 167 18.53 4.48 29.67
CA ASP A 167 18.41 5.62 30.58
C ASP A 167 18.24 6.98 29.84
N GLU A 168 18.30 6.98 28.51
CA GLU A 168 18.14 8.19 27.68
C GLU A 168 16.70 8.40 27.23
N VAL A 169 16.30 9.67 27.10
CA VAL A 169 15.00 10.05 26.53
C VAL A 169 14.93 9.63 25.06
N ARG A 170 13.82 8.97 24.66
CA ARG A 170 13.59 8.56 23.26
C ARG A 170 13.49 9.78 22.35
N ILE A 171 14.35 9.79 21.34
CA ILE A 171 14.36 10.80 20.27
C ILE A 171 13.43 10.41 19.10
N THR A 172 12.95 9.17 19.07
CA THR A 172 12.00 8.68 18.07
C THR A 172 10.73 8.15 18.71
N PRO A 173 9.60 8.17 17.99
CA PRO A 173 8.45 7.35 18.33
C PRO A 173 8.84 5.86 18.43
N GLU A 174 8.22 5.16 19.36
CA GLU A 174 8.28 3.70 19.48
C GLU A 174 7.81 3.01 18.20
N VAL A 175 8.60 2.04 17.73
CA VAL A 175 8.20 1.10 16.66
C VAL A 175 7.47 -0.07 17.29
N LEU A 176 6.21 -0.26 16.91
CA LEU A 176 5.30 -1.23 17.53
C LEU A 176 5.36 -2.63 16.89
N GLY A 177 6.01 -2.74 15.72
CA GLY A 177 6.00 -3.95 14.90
C GLY A 177 6.50 -3.71 13.48
N HIS A 178 6.34 -4.74 12.65
CA HIS A 178 6.35 -4.62 11.20
C HIS A 178 4.95 -4.88 10.65
N LEU A 179 4.57 -4.13 9.62
CA LEU A 179 3.32 -4.30 8.91
C LEU A 179 3.50 -5.29 7.76
N PHE A 180 2.60 -6.26 7.71
CA PHE A 180 2.60 -7.37 6.77
C PHE A 180 1.44 -7.28 5.81
N GLU A 181 1.68 -7.75 4.60
CA GLU A 181 0.67 -7.93 3.57
C GLU A 181 1.13 -9.05 2.64
N GLY A 182 0.29 -10.05 2.36
CA GLY A 182 0.62 -11.10 1.39
C GLY A 182 1.93 -11.85 1.71
N GLY A 183 2.26 -12.01 3.00
CA GLY A 183 3.49 -12.71 3.44
C GLY A 183 4.78 -11.89 3.37
N ARG A 184 4.71 -10.58 3.11
CA ARG A 184 5.88 -9.68 3.08
C ARG A 184 5.74 -8.48 4.01
N ASN A 185 6.87 -7.98 4.49
CA ASN A 185 6.96 -6.71 5.20
C ASN A 185 6.76 -5.56 4.20
N ILE A 186 5.85 -4.65 4.55
CA ILE A 186 5.50 -3.50 3.73
C ILE A 186 5.46 -2.20 4.53
N GLY A 187 5.82 -2.20 5.82
CA GLY A 187 5.63 -1.03 6.67
C GLY A 187 6.02 -1.19 8.12
N LEU A 188 5.84 -0.10 8.86
CA LEU A 188 5.99 -0.02 10.32
C LEU A 188 4.76 0.69 10.92
N PRO A 189 4.22 0.19 12.03
CA PRO A 189 3.37 0.98 12.92
C PRO A 189 4.23 1.67 13.98
N LEU A 190 3.97 2.96 14.20
CA LEU A 190 4.63 3.77 15.21
C LEU A 190 3.63 4.20 16.28
N GLU A 191 4.09 4.45 17.50
CA GLU A 191 3.28 5.18 18.47
C GLU A 191 2.87 6.54 17.89
N LYS A 192 1.64 6.97 18.20
CA LYS A 192 1.22 8.33 17.91
C LYS A 192 1.70 9.24 19.05
N ILE A 193 2.49 10.23 18.70
CA ILE A 193 2.88 11.29 19.64
C ILE A 193 1.77 12.32 19.66
N GLU A 194 1.19 12.55 20.84
CA GLU A 194 0.22 13.60 21.06
C GLU A 194 0.92 14.93 21.32
N GLY A 195 0.37 16.01 20.78
CA GLY A 195 0.92 17.36 20.91
C GLY A 195 0.61 18.23 19.71
N ASP A 196 1.13 19.45 19.75
CA ASP A 196 0.97 20.45 18.68
C ASP A 196 2.22 20.52 17.80
N TYR A 197 2.02 20.80 16.52
CA TYR A 197 3.13 21.04 15.60
C TYR A 197 3.77 22.40 15.90
N ALA A 198 5.07 22.40 16.17
CA ALA A 198 5.84 23.63 16.26
C ALA A 198 5.75 24.41 14.94
N THR A 199 5.55 25.72 15.04
CA THR A 199 5.54 26.65 13.91
C THR A 199 6.80 27.52 13.94
N LEU A 200 7.03 28.29 12.87
CA LEU A 200 8.13 29.27 12.87
C LEU A 200 8.03 30.30 14.01
N ALA A 201 6.82 30.54 14.55
CA ALA A 201 6.63 31.42 15.70
C ALA A 201 7.19 30.84 17.01
N ASP A 202 7.39 29.52 17.06
CA ASP A 202 7.92 28.82 18.24
C ASP A 202 9.45 28.75 18.24
N LEU A 203 10.11 29.04 17.11
CA LEU A 203 11.56 28.99 16.97
C LEU A 203 12.30 29.76 18.07
N PRO A 204 11.93 31.02 18.42
CA PRO A 204 12.62 31.74 19.50
C PRO A 204 12.53 31.04 20.86
N LYS A 205 11.46 30.28 21.12
CA LYS A 205 11.32 29.51 22.36
C LYS A 205 12.15 28.22 22.31
N CYS A 206 12.22 27.57 21.15
CA CYS A 206 13.02 26.37 20.95
C CYS A 206 14.52 26.63 21.04
N GLU A 207 15.02 27.75 20.52
CA GLU A 207 16.44 28.13 20.60
C GLU A 207 16.88 28.51 22.02
N ALA A 208 15.93 28.88 22.89
CA ALA A 208 16.19 29.27 24.27
C ALA A 208 16.11 28.09 25.27
N ALA A 209 15.72 26.90 24.83
CA ALA A 209 15.45 25.71 25.65
C ALA A 209 16.72 24.89 25.96
#